data_AF-A0A1J3IVX6-F1
#
_entry.id   AF-A0A1J3IVX6-F1
#
_cell.length_a   1.000
_cell.length_b   1.000
_cell.length_c   1.000
_cell.angle_alpha   90.00
_cell.angle_beta   90.00
_cell.angle_gamma   90.00
#
_symmetry.space_group_name_H-M   'P 1'
#
loop_
_entity.id
_entity.type
_entity.pdbx_description
1 polymer ?
#
loop_
_entity_poly.entity_id
_entity_poly.type
_entity_poly.pdbx_seq_one_letter_code
_entity_poly.pdbx_strand_id
1 'polypeptide(L)' 'MSKQPESSDSKPKDFSTAILERKKSPNRLVVDEAINDDNSVVSMHPATMEKLQLFRGDTILIKGKKRKD' A
#
# COMPACT_ATOMS: atom_id res chain seq x y z
N MET A 1 -10.48 -9.79 23.72
CA MET A 1 -9.84 -8.66 23.00
C MET A 1 -10.48 -8.53 21.63
N SER A 2 -10.69 -7.28 21.23
CA SER A 2 -11.66 -6.75 20.28
C SER A 2 -11.51 -7.29 18.85
N LYS A 3 -12.60 -7.80 18.29
CA LYS A 3 -12.73 -8.13 16.86
C LYS A 3 -13.10 -6.83 16.14
N GLN A 4 -12.21 -6.28 15.33
CA GLN A 4 -12.52 -5.11 14.50
C GLN A 4 -13.54 -5.49 13.42
N PRO A 5 -14.49 -4.59 13.07
CA PRO A 5 -15.49 -4.89 12.04
C PRO A 5 -14.87 -4.70 10.65
N GLU A 6 -14.88 -5.77 9.85
CA GLU A 6 -14.75 -5.66 8.40
C GLU A 6 -15.97 -4.91 7.87
N SER A 7 -15.81 -3.65 7.51
CA SER A 7 -16.85 -2.90 6.80
C SER A 7 -16.88 -3.35 5.33
N SER A 8 -17.65 -4.39 5.06
CA SER A 8 -18.19 -4.63 3.72
C SER A 8 -19.23 -3.55 3.43
N ASP A 9 -18.78 -2.42 2.89
CA ASP A 9 -19.63 -1.30 2.50
C ASP A 9 -20.46 -1.71 1.27
N SER A 10 -21.59 -2.37 1.50
CA SER A 10 -22.61 -2.69 0.49
C SER A 10 -23.54 -1.50 0.30
N LYS A 11 -22.98 -0.35 -0.10
CA LYS A 11 -23.74 0.80 -0.60
C LYS A 11 -23.89 0.69 -2.12
N PRO A 12 -25.00 1.18 -2.71
CA PRO A 12 -25.12 1.30 -4.16
C PRO A 12 -23.94 2.11 -4.69
N LYS A 13 -23.15 1.51 -5.59
CA LYS A 13 -21.96 2.16 -6.16
C LYS A 13 -22.42 3.24 -7.11
N ASP A 14 -22.18 4.49 -6.76
CA ASP A 14 -22.36 5.63 -7.65
C ASP A 14 -21.33 5.53 -8.79
N PHE A 15 -21.74 4.95 -9.92
CA PHE A 15 -20.88 4.78 -11.10
C PHE A 15 -20.34 6.11 -11.65
N SER A 16 -21.04 7.21 -11.36
CA SER A 16 -20.66 8.59 -11.72
C SER A 16 -19.32 9.03 -11.12
N THR A 17 -18.89 8.45 -9.99
CA THR A 17 -17.62 8.78 -9.30
C THR A 17 -16.62 7.62 -9.26
N ALA A 18 -16.90 6.50 -9.95
CA ALA A 18 -16.07 5.30 -9.94
C ALA A 18 -14.62 5.52 -10.44
N ILE A 19 -14.37 6.59 -11.20
CA ILE A 19 -13.01 6.99 -11.61
C ILE A 19 -12.19 7.57 -10.43
N LEU A 20 -12.86 8.24 -9.49
CA LEU A 20 -12.25 8.78 -8.27
C LEU A 20 -11.99 7.69 -7.23
N GLU A 21 -12.73 6.57 -7.30
CA GLU A 21 -12.46 5.40 -6.48
C GLU A 21 -11.06 4.86 -6.80
N ARG A 22 -10.16 5.12 -5.86
CA ARG A 22 -8.76 4.71 -5.94
C ARG A 22 -8.71 3.18 -6.01
N LYS A 23 -8.35 2.65 -7.18
CA LYS A 23 -8.13 1.21 -7.40
C LYS A 23 -7.25 0.65 -6.27
N LYS A 24 -7.80 -0.33 -5.54
CA LYS A 24 -7.10 -1.07 -4.47
C LYS A 24 -6.12 -2.06 -5.11
N SER A 25 -4.98 -1.58 -5.61
CA SER A 25 -3.89 -2.45 -6.05
C SER A 25 -3.00 -2.82 -4.86
N PRO A 26 -2.62 -4.10 -4.68
CA PRO A 26 -1.83 -4.53 -3.53
C PRO A 26 -0.46 -3.85 -3.43
N ASN A 27 0.12 -3.41 -4.55
CA ASN A 27 1.43 -2.75 -4.62
C ASN A 27 1.37 -1.23 -4.36
N ARG A 28 0.19 -0.69 -4.01
CA ARG A 28 0.06 0.73 -3.67
C ARG A 28 0.15 0.88 -2.16
N LEU A 29 1.33 1.27 -1.70
CA LEU A 29 1.62 1.49 -0.30
C LEU A 29 1.58 2.98 0.06
N VAL A 30 1.48 3.26 1.35
CA VAL A 30 1.56 4.61 1.92
C VAL A 30 2.99 4.82 2.44
N VAL A 31 3.52 6.02 2.24
CA VAL A 31 4.86 6.40 2.73
C VAL A 31 4.72 6.84 4.18
N ASP A 32 5.61 6.33 5.04
CA ASP A 32 5.74 6.67 6.44
C ASP A 32 7.19 7.09 6.74
N GLU A 33 7.44 7.68 7.92
CA GLU A 33 8.78 8.06 8.36
C GLU A 33 9.66 6.82 8.58
N ALA A 34 10.90 6.89 8.11
CA ALA A 34 11.84 5.78 8.22
C ALA A 34 12.44 5.71 9.63
N ILE A 35 12.67 4.49 10.12
CA ILE A 35 13.36 4.24 11.40
C ILE A 35 14.89 4.27 11.22
N ASN A 36 15.38 4.09 9.98
CA ASN A 36 16.79 4.03 9.64
C ASN A 36 17.11 5.01 8.49
N ASP A 37 18.28 5.65 8.54
CA ASP A 37 18.76 6.64 7.57
C ASP A 37 19.56 6.00 6.42
N ASP A 38 19.07 4.86 5.90
CA ASP A 38 19.67 4.19 4.75
C ASP A 38 18.75 4.30 3.52
N ASN A 39 19.23 5.00 2.50
CA ASN A 39 18.48 5.24 1.24
C ASN A 39 18.27 3.96 0.41
N SER A 40 18.98 2.87 0.72
CA SER A 40 18.90 1.60 -0.01
C SER A 40 17.91 0.60 0.61
N VAL A 41 17.40 0.88 1.82
CA VAL A 41 16.58 -0.07 2.60
C VAL A 41 15.18 0.48 2.84
N VAL A 42 14.18 -0.35 2.58
CA VAL A 42 12.77 -0.05 2.90
C VAL A 42 12.25 -1.05 3.93
N SER A 43 11.58 -0.53 4.96
CA SER A 43 10.89 -1.35 5.95
C SER A 43 9.40 -1.43 5.62
N MET A 44 8.80 -2.61 5.77
CA MET A 44 7.36 -2.81 5.62
C MET A 44 6.86 -3.87 6.60
N HIS A 45 5.54 -3.92 6.81
CA HIS A 45 4.93 -4.90 7.69
C HIS A 45 5.06 -6.34 7.11
N PRO A 46 5.38 -7.37 7.91
CA PRO A 46 5.56 -8.75 7.43
C PRO A 46 4.37 -9.29 6.60
N ALA A 47 3.14 -9.03 7.04
CA ALA A 47 1.94 -9.43 6.30
C ALA A 47 1.86 -8.82 4.88
N THR A 48 2.41 -7.62 4.67
CA THR A 48 2.46 -6.98 3.34
C THR A 48 3.55 -7.61 2.47
N MET A 49 4.68 -8.02 3.06
CA MET A 49 5.73 -8.76 2.35
C MET A 49 5.19 -10.08 1.80
N GLU A 50 4.49 -10.85 2.63
CA GLU A 50 3.90 -12.14 2.23
C GLU A 50 2.87 -11.97 1.11
N LYS A 51 2.03 -10.95 1.20
CA LYS A 51 1.02 -10.64 0.18
C LYS A 51 1.63 -10.23 -1.16
N LEU A 52 2.77 -9.53 -1.14
CA LEU A 52 3.52 -9.13 -2.32
C LEU A 52 4.56 -10.17 -2.76
N GLN A 53 4.68 -11.27 -2.00
CA GLN A 53 5.66 -12.34 -2.22
C GLN A 53 7.11 -11.82 -2.28
N LEU A 54 7.41 -10.83 -1.44
CA LEU A 54 8.75 -10.27 -1.29
C LEU A 54 9.47 -10.93 -0.13
N PHE A 55 10.74 -11.24 -0.34
CA PHE A 55 11.64 -11.77 0.69
C PHE A 55 12.71 -10.73 1.06
N ARG A 56 13.36 -10.96 2.20
CA ARG A 56 14.45 -10.08 2.65
C ARG A 56 15.63 -10.19 1.68
N GLY A 57 16.08 -9.04 1.18
CA GLY A 57 17.20 -8.95 0.23
C GLY A 57 16.77 -8.80 -1.23
N ASP A 58 15.46 -8.84 -1.52
CA ASP A 58 14.96 -8.59 -2.88
C ASP A 58 15.20 -7.14 -3.30
N THR A 59 15.56 -6.96 -4.57
CA THR A 59 15.65 -5.62 -5.18
C THR A 59 14.28 -5.23 -5.74
N ILE A 60 13.79 -4.06 -5.35
CA ILE A 60 12.46 -3.57 -5.72
C ILE A 60 12.52 -2.30 -6.55
N LEU A 61 11.58 -2.15 -7.49
CA LEU A 61 11.38 -0.91 -8.24
C LEU A 61 10.32 -0.05 -7.55
N ILE A 62 10.71 1.11 -7.05
CA ILE A 62 9.80 2.08 -6.43
C ILE A 62 9.36 3.09 -7.48
N LYS A 63 8.05 3.25 -7.68
CA LYS A 63 7.46 4.26 -8.57
C LYS A 63 6.75 5.34 -7.77
N GLY A 64 7.33 6.54 -7.76
CA GLY A 64 6.74 7.74 -7.18
C GLY A 64 5.81 8.49 -8.14
N LYS A 65 5.34 9.67 -7.72
CA LYS A 65 4.56 10.58 -8.57
C LYS A 65 5.45 11.17 -9.67
N LYS A 66 5.03 11.06 -10.93
CA LYS A 66 5.72 11.66 -12.08
C LYS A 66 5.68 13.19 -11.96
N ARG A 67 6.84 13.87 -12.05
CA ARG A 67 7.04 15.32 -11.86
C ARG A 67 6.76 15.81 -10.44
N LYS A 68 7.31 15.10 -9.45
CA LYS A 68 7.42 15.61 -8.10
C LYS A 68 8.92 15.70 -7.84
N ASP A 69 9.47 16.90 -8.06
CA ASP A 69 10.70 17.29 -7.37
C ASP A 69 10.37 17.45 -5.87
#